data_AF-A0A401ZX63-F1
#
_entry.id   AF-A0A401ZX63-F1
#
_cell.length_a   1.000
_cell.length_b   1.000
_cell.length_c   1.000
_cell.angle_alpha   90.00
_cell.angle_beta   90.00
_cell.angle_gamma   90.00
#
_symmetry.space_group_name_H-M   'P 1'
#
loop_
_entity.id
_entity.type
_entity.pdbx_description
1 polymer ?
#
loop_
_entity_poly.entity_id
_entity_poly.type
_entity_poly.pdbx_seq_one_letter_code
_entity_poly.pdbx_strand_id
1 'polypeptide(L)'
;MDGEKNPNFFDRDKLLGSVKEYGGRGLHAGFDTLGDFKKFLLRGNVVDLAVGVVIGAAFNGLVQAAVTDLLQPLIGSATHIGNLDTFHRGSFMIGHFLGVCISFLLTAAVVYFLVIKPINTLQDRYNRLRPKKPEAPTTRECPFCLSTVPLKATRCAYCTAQLPPVEVPSSQAVRGQRA
;
A
#
# COMPACT_ATOMS: atom_id res chain seq x y z
N MET A 1 12.71 -72.86 -11.15
CA MET A 1 13.36 -72.85 -12.48
C MET A 1 12.78 -71.64 -13.18
N ASP A 2 13.42 -70.50 -12.98
CA ASP A 2 12.85 -69.20 -13.33
C ASP A 2 13.89 -68.58 -14.25
N GLY A 3 13.64 -68.79 -15.53
CA GLY A 3 14.58 -68.54 -16.62
C GLY A 3 14.96 -67.07 -16.79
N GLU A 4 16.19 -66.94 -17.26
CA GLU A 4 16.62 -65.97 -18.26
C GLU A 4 16.58 -64.48 -17.88
N LYS A 5 17.66 -64.06 -17.22
CA LYS A 5 18.09 -62.66 -17.12
C LYS A 5 18.64 -62.21 -18.49
N ASN A 6 17.77 -61.77 -19.39
CA ASN A 6 18.16 -61.16 -20.66
C ASN A 6 18.39 -59.64 -20.47
N PRO A 7 19.60 -59.10 -20.71
CA PRO A 7 19.90 -57.68 -20.51
C PRO A 7 19.44 -56.85 -21.71
N ASN A 8 18.13 -56.73 -21.93
CA ASN A 8 17.58 -55.83 -22.94
C ASN A 8 17.37 -54.44 -22.32
N PHE A 9 18.16 -53.46 -22.77
CA PHE A 9 18.06 -52.05 -22.38
C PHE A 9 16.73 -51.39 -22.82
N PHE A 10 15.97 -52.02 -23.72
CA PHE A 10 14.75 -51.52 -24.36
C PHE A 10 13.44 -52.01 -23.70
N ASP A 11 13.45 -52.16 -22.37
CA ASP A 11 12.27 -52.54 -21.61
C ASP A 11 11.32 -51.33 -21.45
N ARG A 12 10.41 -51.16 -22.42
CA ARG A 12 9.47 -50.03 -22.56
C ARG A 12 8.66 -49.78 -21.27
N ASP A 13 8.33 -50.85 -20.56
CA ASP A 13 7.49 -50.87 -19.38
C ASP A 13 8.20 -50.20 -18.21
N LYS A 14 9.50 -50.48 -18.07
CA LYS A 14 10.41 -49.84 -17.11
C LYS A 14 10.63 -48.37 -17.44
N LEU A 15 10.80 -48.02 -18.73
CA LEU A 15 10.98 -46.63 -19.16
C LEU A 15 9.74 -45.78 -18.90
N LEU A 16 8.54 -46.30 -19.19
CA LEU A 16 7.28 -45.61 -18.91
C LEU A 16 7.07 -45.40 -17.41
N GLY A 17 7.48 -46.38 -16.58
CA GLY A 17 7.49 -46.23 -15.12
C GLY A 17 8.38 -45.09 -14.64
N SER A 18 9.63 -45.03 -15.12
CA SER A 18 10.56 -43.95 -14.77
C SER A 18 10.09 -42.58 -15.27
N VAL A 19 9.56 -42.46 -16.49
CA VAL A 19 9.07 -41.17 -17.03
C VAL A 19 7.90 -40.62 -16.21
N LYS A 20 6.98 -41.48 -15.76
CA LYS A 20 5.85 -41.07 -14.90
C LYS A 20 6.32 -40.56 -13.53
N GLU A 21 7.38 -41.16 -12.99
CA GLU A 21 7.95 -40.83 -11.67
C GLU A 21 8.85 -39.58 -11.67
N TYR A 22 9.50 -39.28 -12.80
CA TYR A 22 10.21 -38.01 -13.01
C TYR A 22 9.28 -36.85 -13.41
N GLY A 23 8.21 -37.11 -14.17
CA GLY A 23 7.23 -36.09 -14.56
C GLY A 23 6.42 -35.54 -13.38
N GLY A 24 6.11 -36.37 -12.38
CA GLY A 24 5.34 -35.95 -11.20
C GLY A 24 6.11 -35.02 -10.24
N ARG A 25 7.42 -35.20 -10.09
CA ARG A 25 8.24 -34.40 -9.13
C ARG A 25 8.58 -33.00 -9.63
N GLY A 26 8.72 -32.79 -10.94
CA GLY A 26 8.99 -31.46 -11.51
C GLY A 26 7.83 -30.48 -11.35
N LEU A 27 6.60 -31.00 -11.37
CA LEU A 27 5.39 -30.17 -11.25
C LEU A 27 5.20 -29.63 -9.82
N HIS A 28 5.49 -30.44 -8.79
CA HIS A 28 5.35 -30.03 -7.39
C HIS A 28 6.36 -28.94 -6.98
N ALA A 29 7.61 -28.99 -7.46
CA ALA A 29 8.61 -27.95 -7.17
C ALA A 29 8.25 -26.56 -7.74
N GLY A 30 7.52 -26.52 -8.87
CA GLY A 30 7.05 -25.26 -9.45
C GLY A 30 5.94 -24.60 -8.62
N PHE A 31 5.01 -25.40 -8.08
CA PHE A 31 3.92 -24.89 -7.24
C PHE A 31 4.38 -24.46 -5.85
N ASP A 32 5.49 -25.00 -5.33
CA ASP A 32 6.07 -24.56 -4.05
C ASP A 32 6.53 -23.10 -4.10
N THR A 33 7.16 -22.66 -5.20
CA THR A 33 7.59 -21.26 -5.38
C THR A 33 6.41 -20.27 -5.47
N LEU A 34 5.32 -20.66 -6.14
CA LEU A 34 4.08 -19.88 -6.19
C LEU A 34 3.36 -19.86 -4.84
N GLY A 35 3.43 -20.96 -4.09
CA GLY A 35 2.93 -21.06 -2.73
C GLY A 35 3.64 -20.09 -1.78
N ASP A 36 4.97 -19.97 -1.89
CA ASP A 36 5.77 -19.07 -1.06
C ASP A 36 5.61 -17.60 -1.44
N PHE A 37 5.44 -17.30 -2.74
CA PHE A 37 5.07 -15.96 -3.21
C PHE A 37 3.68 -15.54 -2.71
N LYS A 38 2.69 -16.44 -2.75
CA LYS A 38 1.37 -16.19 -2.18
C LYS A 38 1.44 -15.94 -0.67
N LYS A 39 2.22 -16.72 0.10
CA LYS A 39 2.44 -16.49 1.54
C LYS A 39 3.11 -15.14 1.82
N PHE A 40 3.99 -14.67 0.94
CA PHE A 40 4.60 -13.35 1.04
C PHE A 40 3.59 -12.22 0.80
N LEU A 41 2.76 -12.32 -0.25
CA LEU A 41 1.69 -11.35 -0.54
C LEU A 41 0.63 -11.32 0.57
N LEU A 42 0.24 -12.49 1.09
CA LEU A 42 -0.75 -12.61 2.18
C LEU A 42 -0.26 -12.05 3.52
N ARG A 43 1.01 -11.64 3.64
CA ARG A 43 1.52 -10.89 4.80
C ARG A 43 0.88 -9.50 4.94
N GLY A 44 0.00 -9.10 4.00
CA GLY A 44 -0.98 -8.01 4.12
C GLY A 44 -0.40 -6.64 3.81
N ASN A 45 0.70 -6.28 4.47
CA ASN A 45 1.30 -4.95 4.34
C ASN A 45 1.84 -4.62 2.93
N VAL A 46 2.22 -5.64 2.14
CA VAL A 46 2.81 -5.45 0.80
C VAL A 46 1.75 -5.16 -0.26
N VAL A 47 0.59 -5.82 -0.16
CA VAL A 47 -0.47 -5.70 -1.18
C VAL A 47 -1.15 -4.33 -1.06
N ASP A 48 -1.47 -3.89 0.15
CA ASP A 48 -2.11 -2.58 0.35
C ASP A 48 -1.21 -1.42 -0.09
N LEU A 49 0.10 -1.52 0.19
CA LEU A 49 1.09 -0.54 -0.28
C LEU A 49 1.20 -0.56 -1.81
N ALA A 50 1.33 -1.75 -2.41
CA ALA A 50 1.45 -1.89 -3.86
C ALA A 50 0.22 -1.33 -4.60
N VAL A 51 -0.98 -1.65 -4.12
CA VAL A 51 -2.24 -1.13 -4.68
C VAL A 51 -2.30 0.40 -4.55
N GLY A 52 -1.89 0.95 -3.41
CA GLY A 52 -1.83 2.40 -3.19
C GLY A 52 -0.94 3.13 -4.20
N VAL A 53 0.25 2.59 -4.51
CA VAL A 53 1.19 3.17 -5.49
C VAL A 53 0.63 3.12 -6.91
N VAL A 54 0.06 1.98 -7.31
CA VAL A 54 -0.49 1.79 -8.66
C VAL A 54 -1.68 2.72 -8.92
N ILE A 55 -2.61 2.80 -7.95
CA ILE A 55 -3.77 3.69 -8.06
C ILE A 55 -3.33 5.16 -8.05
N GLY A 56 -2.36 5.52 -7.19
CA GLY A 56 -1.82 6.88 -7.12
C GLY A 56 -1.19 7.32 -8.45
N ALA A 57 -0.41 6.44 -9.10
CA ALA A 57 0.19 6.72 -10.39
C ALA A 57 -0.84 6.89 -11.51
N ALA A 58 -1.85 6.01 -11.58
CA ALA A 58 -2.92 6.08 -12.56
C ALA A 58 -3.77 7.36 -12.39
N PHE A 59 -4.09 7.72 -11.14
CA PHE A 59 -4.87 8.91 -10.83
C PHE A 59 -4.11 10.20 -11.17
N ASN A 60 -2.81 10.26 -10.89
CA ASN A 60 -1.98 11.41 -11.28
C ASN A 60 -2.05 11.64 -12.80
N GLY A 61 -1.99 10.59 -13.62
CA GLY A 61 -2.15 10.69 -15.07
C GLY A 61 -3.49 11.29 -15.49
N LEU A 62 -4.59 10.86 -14.85
CA LEU A 62 -5.94 11.39 -15.11
C LEU A 62 -6.05 12.89 -14.78
N VAL A 63 -5.47 13.29 -13.64
CA VAL A 63 -5.48 14.70 -13.21
C VAL A 63 -4.66 15.56 -14.17
N GLN A 64 -3.49 15.09 -14.60
CA GLN A 64 -2.65 15.82 -15.55
C GLN A 64 -3.37 15.98 -16.89
N ALA A 65 -3.96 14.92 -17.43
CA ALA A 65 -4.75 14.99 -18.66
C ALA A 65 -5.93 15.97 -18.53
N ALA A 66 -6.66 15.94 -17.40
CA ALA A 66 -7.74 16.89 -17.17
C ALA A 66 -7.25 18.35 -17.13
N VAL A 67 -6.05 18.61 -16.60
CA VAL A 67 -5.50 19.96 -16.52
C VAL A 67 -4.95 20.42 -17.88
N THR A 68 -4.24 19.55 -18.61
CA THR A 68 -3.70 19.88 -19.93
C THR A 68 -4.79 20.02 -20.98
N ASP A 69 -5.81 19.18 -20.94
CA ASP A 69 -6.78 19.09 -22.04
C ASP A 69 -7.97 20.04 -21.84
N LEU A 70 -8.33 20.37 -20.60
CA LEU A 70 -9.43 21.30 -20.31
C LEU A 70 -8.94 22.67 -19.87
N LEU A 71 -7.93 22.77 -19.00
CA LEU A 71 -7.58 24.05 -18.36
C LEU A 71 -6.56 24.88 -19.14
N GLN A 72 -5.51 24.25 -19.68
CA GLN A 72 -4.52 24.97 -20.50
C GLN A 72 -5.14 25.68 -21.74
N PRO A 73 -6.02 25.06 -22.54
CA PRO A 73 -6.66 25.78 -23.65
C PRO A 73 -7.61 26.88 -23.16
N LEU A 74 -8.29 26.69 -22.02
CA LEU A 74 -9.16 27.70 -21.43
C LEU A 74 -8.37 28.96 -21.02
N ILE A 75 -7.22 28.78 -20.37
CA ILE A 75 -6.33 29.89 -19.95
C ILE A 75 -5.63 30.54 -21.15
N GLY A 76 -5.21 29.73 -22.13
CA GLY A 76 -4.61 30.21 -23.38
C GLY A 76 -5.56 31.11 -24.17
N SER A 77 -6.86 30.76 -24.20
CA SER A 77 -7.90 31.58 -24.82
C SER A 77 -8.29 32.81 -23.98
N ALA A 78 -8.43 32.66 -22.66
CA ALA A 78 -8.96 33.72 -21.79
C ALA A 78 -7.98 34.86 -21.53
N THR A 79 -6.68 34.60 -21.62
CA THR A 79 -5.67 35.63 -21.39
C THR A 79 -5.31 36.40 -22.65
N HIS A 80 -5.54 35.89 -23.87
CA HIS A 80 -4.83 36.37 -25.08
C HIS A 80 -3.30 36.46 -24.89
N ILE A 81 -2.76 35.86 -23.82
CA ILE A 81 -1.35 35.68 -23.52
C ILE A 81 -1.00 34.20 -23.79
N GLY A 82 -1.58 33.61 -24.85
CA GLY A 82 -1.13 32.33 -25.40
C GLY A 82 0.31 32.36 -25.96
N ASN A 83 1.07 33.41 -25.62
CA ASN A 83 2.38 33.75 -26.10
C ASN A 83 3.15 34.54 -25.00
N LEU A 84 3.20 34.03 -23.76
CA LEU A 84 4.26 34.47 -22.83
C LEU A 84 5.67 34.06 -23.31
N ASP A 85 5.76 33.20 -24.34
CA ASP A 85 7.00 32.96 -25.09
C ASP A 85 7.42 34.17 -25.94
N THR A 86 6.53 35.15 -26.16
CA THR A 86 6.83 36.34 -26.97
C THR A 86 7.31 37.53 -26.14
N PHE A 87 7.37 37.44 -24.80
CA PHE A 87 8.01 38.50 -23.99
C PHE A 87 9.54 38.35 -24.00
N HIS A 88 10.13 38.49 -25.18
CA HIS A 88 11.58 38.60 -25.37
C HIS A 88 12.06 39.98 -24.86
N ARG A 89 12.21 40.12 -23.54
CA ARG A 89 13.16 41.06 -22.93
C ARG A 89 14.21 40.25 -22.17
N GLY A 90 15.18 39.73 -22.91
CA GLY A 90 16.30 38.97 -22.35
C GLY A 90 15.98 37.50 -22.11
N SER A 91 17.03 36.69 -22.05
CA SER A 91 17.12 35.22 -22.06
C SER A 91 16.45 34.47 -20.89
N PHE A 92 15.43 35.03 -20.25
CA PHE A 92 14.73 34.39 -19.13
C PHE A 92 13.32 33.97 -19.55
N MET A 93 13.06 32.65 -19.59
CA MET A 93 11.74 32.06 -19.84
C MET A 93 10.81 32.22 -18.62
N ILE A 94 10.61 33.46 -18.15
CA ILE A 94 9.68 33.79 -17.06
C ILE A 94 8.26 33.31 -17.40
N GLY A 95 7.92 33.33 -18.70
CA GLY A 95 6.63 32.90 -19.23
C GLY A 95 6.29 31.44 -18.97
N HIS A 96 7.22 30.54 -19.31
CA HIS A 96 7.05 29.11 -19.12
C HIS A 96 6.95 28.75 -17.62
N PHE A 97 7.81 29.35 -16.80
CA PHE A 97 7.79 29.11 -15.35
C PHE A 97 6.45 29.52 -14.72
N LEU A 98 5.92 30.69 -15.09
CA LEU A 98 4.64 31.16 -14.56
C LEU A 98 3.47 30.28 -15.01
N GLY A 99 3.48 29.79 -16.25
CA GLY A 99 2.50 28.83 -16.76
C GLY A 99 2.51 27.49 -16.00
N VAL A 100 3.70 26.97 -15.68
CA VAL A 100 3.85 25.75 -14.86
C VAL A 100 3.34 25.99 -13.43
N CYS A 101 3.63 27.14 -12.82
CA CYS A 101 3.11 27.49 -11.50
C CYS A 101 1.58 27.58 -11.48
N ILE A 102 0.96 28.24 -12.46
CA ILE A 102 -0.49 28.35 -12.57
C ILE A 102 -1.11 26.96 -12.77
N SER A 103 -0.53 26.14 -13.65
CA SER A 103 -0.99 24.76 -13.88
C SER A 103 -0.88 23.92 -12.60
N PHE A 104 0.21 24.03 -11.85
CA PHE A 104 0.40 23.34 -10.57
C PHE A 104 -0.66 23.73 -9.52
N LEU A 105 -0.92 25.04 -9.35
CA LEU A 105 -1.95 25.52 -8.43
C LEU A 105 -3.35 25.02 -8.81
N LEU A 106 -3.67 25.00 -10.10
CA LEU A 106 -4.96 24.50 -10.58
C LEU A 106 -5.10 22.99 -10.41
N THR A 107 -4.06 22.22 -10.73
CA THR A 107 -4.00 20.78 -10.46
C THR A 107 -4.23 20.49 -8.97
N ALA A 108 -3.54 21.20 -8.08
CA ALA A 108 -3.71 21.06 -6.64
C ALA A 108 -5.14 21.40 -6.20
N ALA A 109 -5.75 22.46 -6.77
CA ALA A 109 -7.13 22.84 -6.49
C ALA A 109 -8.14 21.76 -6.93
N VAL A 110 -7.96 21.18 -8.13
CA VAL A 110 -8.82 20.10 -8.65
C VAL A 110 -8.69 18.85 -7.78
N VAL A 111 -7.48 18.42 -7.45
CA VAL A 111 -7.24 17.26 -6.57
C VAL A 111 -7.84 17.49 -5.18
N TYR A 112 -7.65 18.67 -4.61
CA TYR A 112 -8.21 19.02 -3.31
C TYR A 112 -9.75 18.95 -3.32
N PHE A 113 -10.38 19.52 -4.36
CA PHE A 113 -11.82 19.58 -4.45
C PHE A 113 -12.46 18.22 -4.78
N LEU A 114 -11.89 17.46 -5.72
CA LEU A 114 -12.44 16.18 -6.17
C LEU A 114 -12.06 14.98 -5.32
N VAL A 115 -10.92 15.01 -4.60
CA VAL A 115 -10.43 13.85 -3.85
C VAL A 115 -10.43 14.14 -2.36
N ILE A 116 -9.70 15.16 -1.92
CA ILE A 116 -9.48 15.42 -0.49
C ILE A 116 -10.79 15.79 0.19
N LYS A 117 -11.58 16.69 -0.39
CA LYS A 117 -12.86 17.13 0.19
C LYS A 117 -13.88 15.98 0.34
N PRO A 118 -14.19 15.16 -0.70
CA PRO A 118 -15.12 14.06 -0.52
C PRO A 118 -14.56 12.96 0.38
N ILE A 119 -13.27 12.63 0.31
CA ILE A 119 -12.68 11.65 1.24
C ILE A 119 -12.79 12.14 2.68
N ASN A 120 -12.43 13.40 2.96
CA ASN A 120 -12.56 13.97 4.31
C ASN A 120 -14.03 14.00 4.76
N THR A 121 -14.95 14.35 3.86
CA THR A 121 -16.40 14.36 4.15
C THR A 121 -16.93 12.95 4.43
N LEU A 122 -16.49 11.95 3.65
CA LEU A 122 -16.87 10.56 3.83
C LEU A 122 -16.23 9.96 5.08
N GLN A 123 -14.99 10.32 5.39
CA GLN A 123 -14.29 9.88 6.59
C GLN A 123 -14.94 10.46 7.85
N ASP A 124 -15.39 11.72 7.81
CA ASP A 124 -16.17 12.31 8.90
C ASP A 124 -17.52 11.60 9.08
N ARG A 125 -18.21 11.28 7.98
CA ARG A 125 -19.45 10.48 8.04
C ARG A 125 -19.20 9.07 8.56
N TYR A 126 -18.13 8.42 8.10
CA TYR A 126 -17.73 7.08 8.52
C TYR A 126 -17.36 7.05 10.01
N ASN A 127 -16.56 8.01 10.48
CA ASN A 127 -16.17 8.14 11.88
C ASN A 127 -17.34 8.49 12.81
N ARG A 128 -18.37 9.19 12.30
CA ARG A 128 -19.62 9.44 13.05
C ARG A 128 -20.53 8.22 13.12
N LEU A 129 -20.65 7.45 12.03
CA LEU A 129 -21.50 6.25 11.95
C LEU A 129 -20.88 5.02 12.63
N ARG A 130 -19.55 4.91 12.56
CA ARG A 130 -18.73 3.93 13.26
C ARG A 130 -17.61 4.72 13.93
N PRO A 131 -17.74 5.15 15.20
CA PRO A 131 -16.58 5.58 15.96
C PRO A 131 -15.61 4.41 15.91
N LYS A 132 -14.51 4.60 15.18
CA LYS A 132 -13.47 3.59 15.00
C LYS A 132 -13.07 3.22 16.41
N LYS A 133 -13.51 2.06 16.91
CA LYS A 133 -13.01 1.50 18.17
C LYS A 133 -11.51 1.50 17.93
N PRO A 134 -10.72 2.38 18.58
CA PRO A 134 -9.29 2.45 18.32
C PRO A 134 -8.83 1.01 18.42
N GLU A 135 -8.20 0.49 17.36
CA GLU A 135 -7.72 -0.89 17.31
C GLU A 135 -7.07 -1.13 18.66
N ALA A 136 -7.78 -1.88 19.52
CA ALA A 136 -7.63 -1.74 20.97
C ALA A 136 -6.15 -1.91 21.24
N PRO A 137 -5.43 -0.90 21.76
CA PRO A 137 -3.98 -0.85 21.73
C PRO A 137 -3.48 -2.18 22.24
N THR A 138 -3.06 -3.07 21.34
CA THR A 138 -2.86 -4.48 21.73
C THR A 138 -1.66 -4.61 22.65
N THR A 139 -0.91 -3.51 22.77
CA THR A 139 0.35 -3.36 23.46
C THR A 139 0.33 -2.18 24.42
N ARG A 140 0.83 -2.42 25.63
CA ARG A 140 1.20 -1.45 26.65
C ARG A 140 2.71 -1.44 26.81
N GLU A 141 3.28 -0.34 27.27
CA GLU A 141 4.67 -0.34 27.67
C GLU A 141 4.83 -0.97 29.06
N CYS A 142 5.89 -1.77 29.21
CA CYS A 142 6.25 -2.36 30.50
C CYS A 142 6.83 -1.27 31.42
N PRO A 143 6.29 -1.06 32.64
CA PRO A 143 6.77 -0.03 33.56
C PRO A 143 8.20 -0.27 34.08
N PHE A 144 8.74 -1.49 33.93
CA PHE A 144 10.07 -1.85 34.42
C PHE A 144 11.17 -1.72 33.35
N CYS A 145 10.84 -1.90 32.07
CA CYS A 145 11.84 -1.96 31.00
C CYS A 145 11.46 -1.20 29.73
N LEU A 146 10.31 -0.51 29.71
CA LEU A 146 9.81 0.32 28.60
C LEU A 146 9.64 -0.40 27.26
N SER A 147 9.73 -1.74 27.25
CA SER A 147 9.44 -2.53 26.06
C SER A 147 7.95 -2.68 25.81
N THR A 148 7.58 -2.82 24.54
CA THR A 148 6.20 -3.02 24.08
C THR A 148 5.72 -4.44 24.43
N VAL A 149 4.68 -4.57 25.25
CA VAL A 149 4.14 -5.84 25.78
C VAL A 149 2.64 -5.93 25.57
N PRO A 150 2.05 -7.09 25.22
CA PRO A 150 0.62 -7.18 25.01
C PRO A 150 -0.22 -6.93 26.28
N LEU A 151 -1.42 -6.35 26.12
CA LEU A 151 -2.31 -6.00 27.24
C LEU A 151 -2.69 -7.19 28.12
N LYS A 152 -2.68 -8.42 27.61
CA LYS A 152 -3.04 -9.63 28.37
C LYS A 152 -1.84 -10.35 29.00
N ALA A 153 -0.61 -9.85 28.84
CA ALA A 153 0.56 -10.49 29.41
C ALA A 153 0.58 -10.38 30.94
N THR A 154 0.76 -11.51 31.63
CA THR A 154 1.01 -11.56 33.07
C THR A 154 2.50 -11.39 33.40
N ARG A 155 3.39 -11.67 32.44
CA ARG A 155 4.85 -11.48 32.53
C ARG A 155 5.40 -10.80 31.29
N CYS A 156 6.35 -9.90 31.47
CA CYS A 156 7.03 -9.23 30.37
C CYS A 156 8.01 -10.18 29.67
N ALA A 157 8.01 -10.23 28.34
CA ALA A 157 8.92 -11.07 27.55
C ALA A 157 10.38 -10.56 27.55
N TYR A 158 10.59 -9.26 27.77
CA TYR A 158 11.92 -8.65 27.74
C TYR A 158 12.64 -8.71 29.09
N CYS A 159 11.97 -8.30 30.17
CA CYS A 159 12.58 -8.23 31.50
C CYS A 159 12.11 -9.32 32.47
N THR A 160 11.20 -10.22 32.06
CA THR A 160 10.63 -11.30 32.89
C THR A 160 9.89 -10.87 34.16
N ALA A 161 9.77 -9.57 34.42
CA ALA A 161 9.03 -9.03 35.55
C ALA A 161 7.54 -9.36 35.47
N GLN A 162 6.93 -9.60 36.62
CA GLN A 162 5.49 -9.76 36.76
C GLN A 162 4.81 -8.40 36.56
N LEU A 163 3.90 -8.31 35.59
CA LEU A 163 3.21 -7.05 35.27
C LEU A 163 2.01 -6.87 36.20
N PRO A 164 1.78 -5.68 36.77
CA PRO A 164 0.53 -5.39 37.45
C PRO A 164 -0.66 -5.47 36.47
N PRO A 165 -1.86 -5.86 36.94
CA PRO A 165 -3.06 -5.88 36.12
C PRO A 165 -3.35 -4.49 35.53
N VAL A 166 -3.83 -4.44 34.28
CA VAL A 166 -4.11 -3.17 33.58
C VAL A 166 -5.29 -2.48 34.26
N GLU A 167 -5.02 -1.40 34.98
CA GLU A 167 -6.04 -0.38 35.21
C GLU A 167 -6.26 0.33 33.87
N VAL A 168 -7.33 -0.03 33.16
CA VAL A 168 -7.75 0.71 31.97
C VAL A 168 -8.12 2.11 32.45
N PRO A 169 -7.38 3.18 32.08
CA PRO A 169 -7.85 4.52 32.36
C PRO A 169 -9.12 4.69 31.53
N SER A 170 -10.27 4.65 32.20
CA SER A 170 -11.51 5.07 31.59
C SER A 170 -11.29 6.49 31.10
N SER A 171 -11.75 6.76 29.88
CA SER A 171 -11.59 8.02 29.15
C SER A 171 -12.27 9.24 29.81
N GLN A 172 -12.46 9.23 31.12
CA GLN A 172 -13.15 10.26 31.90
C GLN A 172 -12.21 11.23 32.62
N ALA A 173 -10.91 10.93 32.76
CA ALA A 173 -9.98 11.80 33.50
C ALA A 173 -9.52 13.06 32.72
N VAL A 174 -9.65 13.10 31.38
CA VAL A 174 -9.20 14.26 30.57
C VAL A 174 -10.29 15.34 30.41
N ARG A 175 -11.54 15.07 30.81
CA ARG A 175 -12.65 16.04 30.69
C ARG A 175 -12.75 17.03 31.86
N GLY A 176 -11.94 16.90 32.91
CA GLY A 176 -12.05 17.67 34.16
C GLY A 176 -11.04 18.81 34.37
N GLN A 177 -10.13 19.08 33.44
CA GLN A 177 -9.07 20.11 33.60
C GLN A 177 -9.25 21.35 32.71
N ARG A 178 -10.48 21.57 32.23
CA ARG A 178 -10.89 22.85 31.64
C ARG A 178 -12.02 23.44 32.49
N ALA A 179 -11.66 23.94 33.66
CA ALA A 179 -12.47 24.84 34.49
C ALA A 179 -11.54 25.95 34.99
#